data_AF-A0AA38J2H1-F1
#
_entry.id   AF-A0AA38J2H1-F1
#
_cell.length_a   1.000
_cell.length_b   1.000
_cell.length_c   1.000
_cell.angle_alpha   90.00
_cell.angle_beta   90.00
_cell.angle_gamma   90.00
#
_symmetry.space_group_name_H-M   'P 1'
#
loop_
_entity.id
_entity.type
_entity.pdbx_description
1 polymer ?
#
loop_
_entity_poly.entity_id
_entity_poly.type
_entity_poly.pdbx_seq_one_letter_code
_entity_poly.pdbx_strand_id
1 'polypeptide(L)'
;MGVCRNFIVLWTVALSLMVCVVCNNNTEDNDSLITNKKTLSECNLPTELKTEIASYSSTVEKIINAAVNGSFKGVTYRELSLFVDTFGSRISGSQNLENAIDYMINKSITDGLENVHGEDVQVPHWIRYEKKVL
;
A
#
# COMPACT_ATOMS: atom_id res chain seq x y z
N MET A 1 -33.85 32.89 -38.40
CA MET A 1 -33.09 31.91 -37.58
C MET A 1 -32.01 32.69 -36.84
N GLY A 2 -32.03 32.83 -35.53
CA GLY A 2 -32.21 31.75 -34.55
C GLY A 2 -30.88 31.62 -33.82
N VAL A 3 -30.68 32.54 -32.87
CA VAL A 3 -29.46 32.69 -32.06
C VAL A 3 -29.40 31.51 -31.09
N CYS A 4 -28.76 30.41 -31.48
CA CYS A 4 -28.56 29.24 -30.63
C CYS A 4 -27.09 28.82 -30.61
N ARG A 5 -26.22 29.64 -29.99
CA ARG A 5 -24.91 29.14 -29.55
C ARG A 5 -24.26 29.91 -28.40
N ASN A 6 -25.06 30.51 -27.52
CA ASN A 6 -24.57 31.20 -26.31
C ASN A 6 -25.15 30.67 -24.98
N PHE A 7 -25.93 29.58 -24.99
CA PHE A 7 -26.52 29.04 -23.75
C PHE A 7 -25.64 27.99 -23.05
N ILE A 8 -24.66 27.40 -23.74
CA ILE A 8 -23.76 26.38 -23.18
C ILE A 8 -22.61 26.99 -22.35
N VAL A 9 -22.13 28.17 -22.75
CA VAL A 9 -20.97 28.80 -22.08
C VAL A 9 -21.34 29.33 -20.68
N LEU A 10 -22.61 29.67 -20.44
CA LEU A 10 -23.08 30.10 -19.12
C LEU A 10 -23.18 28.93 -18.11
N TRP A 11 -23.53 27.72 -18.58
CA TRP A 11 -23.58 26.53 -17.72
C TRP A 11 -22.20 25.97 -17.37
N THR A 12 -21.22 26.08 -18.27
CA THR A 12 -19.84 25.62 -18.00
C THR A 12 -19.09 26.55 -17.06
N VAL A 13 -19.35 27.86 -17.08
CA VAL A 13 -18.75 28.81 -16.13
C VAL A 13 -19.40 28.70 -14.74
N ALA A 14 -20.70 28.37 -14.66
CA ALA A 14 -21.39 28.14 -13.40
C ALA A 14 -20.93 26.86 -12.67
N LEU A 15 -20.57 25.80 -13.39
CA LEU A 15 -20.01 24.58 -12.77
C LEU A 15 -18.56 24.76 -12.30
N SER A 16 -17.80 25.68 -12.92
CA SER A 16 -16.41 25.97 -12.53
C SER A 16 -16.29 26.92 -11.34
N LEU A 17 -17.35 27.64 -10.96
CA LEU A 17 -17.39 28.48 -9.75
C LEU A 17 -17.95 27.73 -8.52
N MET A 18 -18.44 26.50 -8.70
CA MET A 18 -18.88 25.61 -7.61
C MET A 18 -17.79 24.61 -7.17
N VAL A 19 -16.53 24.87 -7.51
CA VAL A 19 -15.35 24.11 -7.01
C VAL A 19 -14.52 24.92 -6.00
N CYS A 20 -14.87 26.19 -5.75
CA CYS A 20 -14.19 27.02 -4.75
C CYS A 20 -14.76 26.97 -3.33
N VAL A 21 -15.67 26.04 -3.00
CA VAL A 21 -16.17 25.87 -1.61
C VAL A 21 -16.07 24.41 -1.15
N VAL A 22 -14.91 23.79 -1.33
CA VAL A 22 -14.48 22.66 -0.47
C VAL A 22 -13.04 22.93 -0.02
N CYS A 23 -12.87 24.06 0.63
CA CYS A 23 -11.83 24.29 1.63
C CYS A 23 -12.51 25.05 2.76
N ASN A 24 -13.35 24.36 3.52
CA ASN A 24 -13.57 24.77 4.89
C ASN A 24 -13.79 23.56 5.78
N ASN A 25 -13.27 23.72 6.98
CA ASN A 25 -12.98 22.70 7.97
C ASN A 25 -14.25 22.01 8.48
N ASN A 26 -13.98 20.86 9.12
CA ASN A 26 -14.86 20.06 9.97
C ASN A 26 -15.67 19.01 9.21
N THR A 27 -15.11 17.80 9.13
CA THR A 27 -15.92 16.59 9.10
C THR A 27 -16.69 16.53 10.42
N GLU A 28 -17.92 17.03 10.43
CA GLU A 28 -18.91 16.68 11.45
C GLU A 28 -19.45 15.30 11.10
N ASP A 29 -18.75 14.26 11.54
CA ASP A 29 -19.28 12.90 11.58
C ASP A 29 -20.33 12.82 12.69
N ASN A 30 -21.53 13.33 12.41
CA ASN A 30 -22.73 13.11 13.23
C ASN A 30 -23.34 11.75 12.86
N ASP A 31 -22.75 10.68 13.37
CA ASP A 31 -23.40 9.36 13.43
C ASP A 31 -23.84 9.08 14.87
N SER A 32 -25.14 9.13 15.10
CA SER A 32 -25.76 8.91 16.40
C SER A 32 -26.06 7.42 16.59
N LEU A 33 -25.62 6.91 17.75
CA LEU A 33 -26.04 5.68 18.43
C LEU A 33 -25.17 4.41 18.24
N ILE A 34 -23.92 4.46 18.71
CA ILE A 34 -23.39 3.40 19.58
C ILE A 34 -22.67 4.04 20.77
N THR A 35 -23.28 3.99 21.95
CA THR A 35 -22.73 4.37 23.27
C THR A 35 -21.70 3.35 23.76
N ASN A 36 -20.74 3.04 22.90
CA ASN A 36 -19.49 2.34 23.15
C ASN A 36 -18.47 2.79 22.09
N LYS A 37 -18.47 4.09 21.77
CA LYS A 37 -17.28 4.75 21.28
C LYS A 37 -16.31 4.71 22.46
N LYS A 38 -15.63 3.55 22.64
CA LYS A 38 -14.38 3.42 23.38
C LYS A 38 -13.68 4.73 23.12
N THR A 39 -13.58 5.56 24.16
CA THR A 39 -12.92 6.86 24.10
C THR A 39 -11.64 6.58 23.34
N LEU A 40 -11.61 6.94 22.06
CA LEU A 40 -10.44 6.74 21.23
C LEU A 40 -9.53 7.78 21.83
N SER A 41 -8.73 7.30 22.79
CA SER A 41 -7.83 8.07 23.62
C SER A 41 -7.32 9.19 22.75
N GLU A 42 -7.65 10.43 23.11
CA GLU A 42 -7.18 11.60 22.39
C GLU A 42 -5.72 11.34 22.02
N CYS A 43 -5.41 11.34 20.72
CA CYS A 43 -4.06 11.11 20.23
C CYS A 43 -3.21 12.34 20.56
N ASN A 44 -3.01 12.59 21.86
CA ASN A 44 -2.20 13.66 22.40
C ASN A 44 -0.76 13.18 22.41
N LEU A 45 -0.18 13.06 21.21
CA LEU A 45 1.25 12.84 21.08
C LEU A 45 1.96 14.09 21.62
N PRO A 46 2.94 13.92 22.55
CA PRO A 46 3.76 15.01 23.05
C PRO A 46 4.32 15.88 21.92
N THR A 47 4.36 17.19 22.13
CA THR A 47 4.82 18.16 21.12
C THR A 47 6.26 17.89 20.66
N GLU A 48 7.12 17.42 21.57
CA GLU A 48 8.49 17.01 21.26
C GLU A 48 8.56 15.91 20.20
N LEU A 49 7.77 14.84 20.37
CA LEU A 49 7.69 13.75 19.39
C LEU A 49 7.10 14.22 18.06
N LYS A 50 6.12 15.14 18.08
CA LYS A 50 5.58 15.74 16.85
C LYS A 50 6.66 16.50 16.08
N THR A 51 7.51 17.26 16.78
CA THR A 51 8.61 18.00 16.15
C THR A 51 9.70 17.07 15.62
N GLU A 52 10.01 15.99 16.33
CA GLU A 52 10.96 14.97 15.87
C GLU A 52 10.44 14.30 14.58
N ILE A 53 9.18 13.84 14.56
CA ILE A 53 8.56 13.22 13.39
C ILE A 53 8.57 14.18 12.19
N ALA A 54 8.22 15.46 12.42
CA ALA A 54 8.23 16.48 11.38
C ALA A 54 9.63 16.70 10.79
N SER A 55 10.69 16.52 11.59
CA SER A 55 12.08 16.67 11.14
C SER A 55 12.50 15.62 10.09
N TYR A 56 11.90 14.43 10.10
CA TYR A 56 12.20 13.38 9.12
C TYR A 56 11.52 13.57 7.76
N SER A 57 10.60 14.55 7.63
CA SER A 57 9.81 14.81 6.42
C SER A 57 10.63 14.78 5.12
N SER A 58 11.74 15.52 5.09
CA SER A 58 12.60 15.59 3.90
C SER A 58 13.21 14.24 3.47
N THR A 59 13.54 13.38 4.44
CA THR A 59 14.07 12.03 4.17
C THR A 59 12.95 11.12 3.67
N VAL A 60 11.77 11.20 4.30
CA VAL A 60 10.59 10.43 3.89
C VAL A 60 10.18 10.80 2.46
N GLU A 61 10.16 12.08 2.11
CA GLU A 61 9.84 12.55 0.76
C GLU A 61 10.81 12.00 -0.29
N LYS A 62 12.12 11.96 0.03
CA LYS A 62 13.12 11.36 -0.87
C LYS A 62 12.85 9.88 -1.12
N ILE A 63 12.52 9.13 -0.08
CA ILE A 63 12.22 7.69 -0.18
C ILE A 63 10.94 7.48 -1.00
N ILE A 64 9.87 8.21 -0.69
CA ILE A 64 8.59 8.13 -1.42
C ILE A 64 8.82 8.48 -2.89
N ASN A 65 9.52 9.57 -3.18
CA ASN A 65 9.76 9.98 -4.54
C ASN A 65 10.59 8.95 -5.30
N ALA A 66 11.63 8.38 -4.68
CA ALA A 66 12.45 7.32 -5.27
C ALA A 66 11.62 6.07 -5.63
N ALA A 67 10.67 5.69 -4.78
CA ALA A 67 9.81 4.53 -4.96
C ALA A 67 8.67 4.75 -5.97
N VAL A 68 8.06 5.94 -5.98
CA VAL A 68 6.86 6.22 -6.79
C VAL A 68 7.20 6.80 -8.15
N ASN A 69 8.16 7.72 -8.23
CA ASN A 69 8.50 8.45 -9.46
C ASN A 69 9.95 8.25 -9.92
N GLY A 70 10.82 7.80 -9.02
CA GLY A 70 12.25 7.66 -9.27
C GLY A 70 12.63 6.32 -9.89
N SER A 71 13.88 5.93 -9.67
CA SER A 71 14.51 4.74 -10.24
C SER A 71 13.85 3.42 -9.82
N PHE A 72 13.18 3.40 -8.66
CA PHE A 72 12.54 2.19 -8.13
C PHE A 72 11.08 2.04 -8.56
N LYS A 73 10.55 2.96 -9.36
CA LYS A 73 9.17 2.91 -9.84
C LYS A 73 8.87 1.58 -10.52
N GLY A 74 7.89 0.85 -9.99
CA GLY A 74 7.42 -0.42 -10.53
C GLY A 74 8.38 -1.60 -10.36
N VAL A 75 9.55 -1.40 -9.74
CA VAL A 75 10.52 -2.48 -9.51
C VAL A 75 9.91 -3.56 -8.63
N THR A 76 9.28 -3.18 -7.51
CA THR A 76 8.62 -4.13 -6.59
C THR A 76 7.59 -5.00 -7.31
N TYR A 77 6.78 -4.43 -8.19
CA TYR A 77 5.78 -5.19 -8.94
C TYR A 77 6.44 -6.19 -9.90
N ARG A 78 7.48 -5.77 -10.63
CA ARG A 78 8.19 -6.63 -11.58
C ARG A 78 8.94 -7.77 -10.89
N GLU A 79 9.64 -7.49 -9.80
CA GLU A 79 10.34 -8.54 -9.04
C GLU A 79 9.33 -9.51 -8.43
N LEU A 80 8.21 -9.00 -7.90
CA LEU A 80 7.13 -9.85 -7.38
C LEU A 80 6.48 -10.69 -8.49
N SER A 81 6.21 -10.12 -9.67
CA SER A 81 5.63 -10.89 -10.78
C SER A 81 6.57 -11.99 -11.23
N LEU A 82 7.87 -11.69 -11.39
CA LEU A 82 8.89 -12.70 -11.70
C LEU A 82 8.92 -13.80 -10.64
N PHE A 83 8.88 -13.45 -9.36
CA PHE A 83 8.88 -14.41 -8.26
C PHE A 83 7.61 -15.28 -8.23
N VAL A 84 6.44 -14.71 -8.51
CA VAL A 84 5.17 -15.46 -8.56
C VAL A 84 5.12 -16.37 -9.78
N ASP A 85 5.53 -15.88 -10.95
CA ASP A 85 5.51 -16.64 -12.20
C ASP A 85 6.55 -17.78 -12.20
N THR A 86 7.67 -17.60 -11.50
CA THR A 86 8.73 -18.62 -11.40
C THR A 86 8.34 -19.79 -10.49
N PHE A 87 7.76 -19.53 -9.32
CA PHE A 87 7.48 -20.57 -8.31
C PHE A 87 6.01 -20.94 -8.20
N GLY A 88 5.07 -20.03 -8.40
CA GLY A 88 3.64 -20.30 -8.20
C GLY A 88 3.28 -20.71 -6.76
N SER A 89 2.66 -21.88 -6.60
CA SER A 89 2.15 -22.38 -5.31
C SER A 89 3.26 -22.92 -4.41
N ARG A 90 3.43 -22.34 -3.21
CA ARG A 90 4.51 -22.64 -2.25
C ARG A 90 3.94 -23.10 -0.91
N ILE A 91 3.43 -24.32 -0.86
CA ILE A 91 2.88 -24.90 0.37
C ILE A 91 4.04 -25.21 1.34
N SER A 92 3.82 -25.00 2.65
CA SER A 92 4.78 -25.34 3.70
C SER A 92 5.26 -26.78 3.62
N GLY A 93 6.58 -26.99 3.73
CA GLY A 93 7.22 -28.31 3.63
C GLY A 93 7.33 -28.87 2.21
N SER A 94 7.01 -28.10 1.18
CA SER A 94 7.23 -28.51 -0.22
C SER A 94 8.59 -28.08 -0.73
N GLN A 95 9.21 -28.86 -1.63
CA GLN A 95 10.48 -28.50 -2.27
C GLN A 95 10.42 -27.14 -3.00
N ASN A 96 9.26 -26.80 -3.53
CA ASN A 96 9.08 -25.53 -4.23
C ASN A 96 9.11 -24.31 -3.29
N LEU A 97 8.72 -24.50 -2.02
CA LEU A 97 8.92 -23.46 -1.01
C LEU A 97 10.42 -23.28 -0.72
N GLU A 98 11.17 -24.38 -0.52
CA GLU A 98 12.61 -24.32 -0.26
C GLU A 98 13.37 -23.62 -1.39
N ASN A 99 13.08 -23.98 -2.64
CA ASN A 99 13.68 -23.32 -3.81
C ASN A 99 13.36 -21.80 -3.87
N ALA A 100 12.16 -21.42 -3.43
CA ALA A 100 11.75 -20.02 -3.39
C ALA A 100 12.45 -19.23 -2.25
N ILE A 101 12.72 -19.89 -1.12
CA ILE A 101 13.50 -19.33 -0.01
C ILE A 101 14.93 -19.09 -0.47
N ASP A 102 15.58 -20.08 -1.08
CA ASP A 102 16.94 -19.97 -1.61
C ASP A 102 17.06 -18.85 -2.64
N TYR A 103 16.07 -18.72 -3.53
CA TYR A 103 16.01 -17.62 -4.48
C TYR A 103 15.95 -16.26 -3.77
N MET A 104 15.09 -16.11 -2.76
CA MET A 104 14.93 -14.84 -2.05
C MET A 104 16.19 -14.46 -1.26
N ILE A 105 16.87 -15.42 -0.65
CA ILE A 105 18.15 -15.21 0.04
C ILE A 105 19.21 -14.72 -0.95
N ASN A 106 19.38 -15.42 -2.08
CA ASN A 106 20.35 -15.04 -3.10
C ASN A 106 20.03 -13.68 -3.74
N LYS A 107 18.75 -13.40 -3.98
CA LYS A 107 18.29 -12.12 -4.49
C LYS A 107 18.58 -10.99 -3.51
N SER A 108 18.33 -11.20 -2.23
CA SER A 108 18.61 -10.22 -1.17
C SER A 108 20.10 -9.89 -1.05
N ILE A 109 20.96 -10.91 -1.14
CA ILE A 109 22.42 -10.74 -1.18
C ILE A 109 22.83 -9.95 -2.42
N THR A 110 22.26 -10.28 -3.59
CA THR A 110 22.55 -9.59 -4.86
C THR A 110 22.11 -8.12 -4.84
N ASP A 111 20.98 -7.84 -4.19
CA ASP A 111 20.45 -6.49 -4.02
C ASP A 111 21.20 -5.69 -2.92
N GLY A 112 22.19 -6.31 -2.27
CA GLY A 112 23.10 -5.64 -1.33
C GLY A 112 22.57 -5.49 0.09
N LEU A 113 21.59 -6.31 0.50
CA LEU A 113 21.07 -6.29 1.87
C LEU A 113 22.09 -6.87 2.85
N GLU A 114 22.17 -6.26 4.03
CA GLU A 114 23.03 -6.71 5.13
C GLU A 114 22.32 -7.78 5.97
N ASN A 115 23.09 -8.66 6.60
CA ASN A 115 22.58 -9.66 7.56
C ASN A 115 21.53 -10.66 7.00
N VAL A 116 21.65 -11.08 5.74
CA VAL A 116 20.72 -12.04 5.11
C VAL A 116 21.07 -13.48 5.52
N HIS A 117 20.13 -14.19 6.15
CA HIS A 117 20.22 -15.61 6.48
C HIS A 117 18.83 -16.23 6.61
N GLY A 118 18.75 -17.56 6.47
CA GLY A 118 17.54 -18.33 6.77
C GLY A 118 17.54 -18.84 8.22
N GLU A 119 16.35 -19.13 8.74
CA GLU A 119 16.16 -19.76 10.04
C GLU A 119 15.33 -21.05 9.87
N ASP A 120 15.72 -22.11 10.56
CA ASP A 120 15.01 -23.39 10.50
C ASP A 120 13.68 -23.33 11.26
N VAL A 121 12.58 -23.70 10.61
CA VAL A 121 11.24 -23.73 11.21
C VAL A 121 10.61 -25.11 11.07
N GLN A 122 10.15 -25.67 12.18
CA GLN A 122 9.41 -26.93 12.20
C GLN A 122 7.95 -26.70 11.80
N VAL A 123 7.49 -27.39 10.74
CA VAL A 123 6.11 -27.28 10.23
C VAL A 123 5.42 -28.64 10.20
N PRO A 124 4.09 -28.70 10.43
CA PRO A 124 3.35 -29.94 10.28
C PRO A 124 3.29 -30.37 8.80
N HIS A 125 3.50 -31.66 8.55
CA HIS A 125 3.45 -32.22 7.20
C HIS A 125 1.99 -32.49 6.79
N TRP A 126 1.46 -31.64 5.88
CA TRP A 126 0.09 -31.76 5.40
C TRP A 126 0.02 -32.47 4.05
N ILE A 127 -0.68 -33.60 4.01
CA ILE A 127 -0.87 -34.41 2.80
C ILE A 127 -2.30 -34.21 2.27
N ARG A 128 -2.43 -33.73 1.03
CA ARG A 128 -3.72 -33.67 0.33
C ARG A 128 -4.01 -35.03 -0.29
N TYR A 129 -5.12 -35.65 0.09
CA TYR A 129 -5.63 -36.84 -0.60
C TYR A 129 -6.24 -36.49 -1.96
N GLU A 130 -6.19 -37.43 -2.90
CA GLU A 130 -6.79 -37.26 -4.22
C GLU A 130 -8.30 -37.02 -4.13
N LYS A 131 -8.81 -36.08 -4.93
CA LYS A 131 -10.24 -35.96 -5.14
C LYS A 131 -10.65 -37.01 -6.17
N LYS A 132 -11.58 -37.90 -5.80
CA LYS A 132 -12.35 -38.66 -6.80
C LYS A 132 -13.19 -37.67 -7.60
N VAL A 133 -12.89 -37.55 -8.89
CA VAL A 133 -13.80 -36.94 -9.86
C VAL A 133 -14.85 -38.00 -10.19
N LEU A 134 -16.12 -37.73 -9.88
CA LEU A 134 -17.25 -38.59 -10.23
C LEU A 134 -17.65 -38.41 -11.69
#